data_AF-A0A3A8GTU9-F1
#
_entry.id   AF-A0A3A8GTU9-F1
#
_cell.length_a   1.000
_cell.length_b   1.000
_cell.length_c   1.000
_cell.angle_alpha   90.00
_cell.angle_beta   90.00
_cell.angle_gamma   90.00
#
_symmetry.space_group_name_H-M   'P 1'
#
loop_
_entity.id
_entity.type
_entity.pdbx_description
1 polymer ?
#
loop_
_entity_poly.entity_id
_entity_poly.type
_entity_poly.pdbx_seq_one_letter_code
_entity_poly.pdbx_strand_id
1 'polypeptide(L)'
;MTWRSLFLSLVLLSACGQRRSDPARVAEDLMRPAPMGAFAAGTPPVSTEDCTVRTAKQCFDQALTLLATNAQGPERLRALSLMGKSCDGQVKDACSWLSQHVKEPRRVRGGPPDDPVFQEAFEHWREGRKHHVRVTCRLVQGGVPQQCEVREATLPPDLLAQALASIQASRYVLPTLDGEPFECDWTIVIK
;
A
#
# COMPACT_ATOMS: atom_id res chain seq x y z
N MET A 1 67.63 -38.86 -0.36
CA MET A 1 67.12 -39.65 0.78
C MET A 1 66.06 -38.81 1.47
N THR A 2 64.83 -39.35 1.52
CA THR A 2 63.72 -39.07 2.46
C THR A 2 63.25 -37.61 2.66
N TRP A 3 61.99 -37.26 2.88
CA TRP A 3 60.64 -37.83 2.78
C TRP A 3 59.76 -36.76 3.49
N ARG A 4 58.48 -36.65 3.12
CA ARG A 4 57.36 -36.00 3.84
C ARG A 4 57.16 -34.51 3.57
N SER A 5 56.19 -34.16 2.72
CA SER A 5 54.74 -34.08 3.01
C SER A 5 54.38 -32.72 3.62
N LEU A 6 53.65 -31.91 2.86
CA LEU A 6 52.43 -31.23 3.30
C LEU A 6 51.77 -30.59 2.06
N PHE A 7 51.08 -31.43 1.29
CA PHE A 7 49.91 -31.03 0.53
C PHE A 7 48.79 -30.77 1.56
N LEU A 8 48.26 -29.56 1.58
CA LEU A 8 47.01 -29.24 2.29
C LEU A 8 46.04 -28.62 1.28
N SER A 9 45.29 -29.51 0.63
CA SER A 9 43.97 -29.22 0.08
C SER A 9 42.95 -29.43 1.20
N LEU A 10 42.25 -28.38 1.60
CA LEU A 10 41.01 -28.40 2.40
C LEU A 10 40.20 -27.17 1.93
N VAL A 11 39.38 -27.32 0.89
CA VAL A 11 37.95 -27.69 0.96
C VAL A 11 37.14 -26.69 1.80
N LEU A 12 36.51 -25.77 1.08
CA LEU A 12 35.08 -25.42 1.14
C LEU A 12 34.38 -25.67 2.49
N LEU A 13 34.33 -24.63 3.31
CA LEU A 13 33.33 -24.38 4.35
C LEU A 13 33.30 -22.84 4.51
N SER A 14 32.19 -22.14 4.62
CA SER A 14 30.79 -22.49 4.56
C SER A 14 30.03 -21.15 4.62
N ALA A 15 28.78 -21.20 4.16
CA ALA A 15 27.72 -20.28 4.54
C ALA A 15 27.89 -18.80 4.15
N CYS A 16 27.13 -18.43 3.11
CA CYS A 16 26.09 -17.42 3.27
C CYS A 16 26.38 -16.41 4.38
N GLY A 17 27.08 -15.33 4.06
CA GLY A 17 26.94 -14.11 4.86
C GLY A 17 25.44 -13.89 5.00
N GLN A 18 24.94 -14.04 6.23
CA GLN A 18 23.54 -13.90 6.56
C GLN A 18 23.09 -12.58 5.95
N ARG A 19 22.41 -12.64 4.79
CA ARG A 19 21.28 -11.76 4.55
C ARG A 19 20.50 -11.91 5.83
N ARG A 20 20.58 -10.90 6.71
CA ARG A 20 19.50 -10.63 7.64
C ARG A 20 18.25 -10.78 6.79
N SER A 21 17.56 -11.89 6.99
CA SER A 21 16.20 -12.06 6.55
C SER A 21 15.51 -10.86 7.17
N ASP A 22 15.35 -9.81 6.38
CA ASP A 22 14.60 -8.63 6.76
C ASP A 22 13.19 -9.16 6.99
N PRO A 23 12.74 -9.35 8.25
CA PRO A 23 11.50 -10.08 8.52
C PRO A 23 10.27 -9.32 8.05
N ALA A 24 10.46 -8.10 7.54
CA ALA A 24 9.42 -7.26 6.98
C ALA A 24 9.70 -6.88 5.53
N ARG A 25 10.17 -7.83 4.69
CA ARG A 25 9.73 -7.80 3.28
C ARG A 25 8.22 -8.02 3.29
N VAL A 26 7.51 -6.92 3.53
CA VAL A 26 6.24 -6.62 2.86
C VAL A 26 6.55 -6.99 1.43
N ALA A 27 6.05 -8.15 0.99
CA ALA A 27 6.11 -8.50 -0.41
C ALA A 27 5.65 -7.24 -1.15
N GLU A 28 6.33 -6.86 -2.23
CA GLU A 28 5.75 -5.98 -3.23
C GLU A 28 4.51 -6.71 -3.77
N ASP A 29 3.48 -6.69 -2.95
CA ASP A 29 2.17 -7.18 -3.21
C ASP A 29 1.72 -6.25 -4.31
N LEU A 30 1.39 -6.84 -5.46
CA LEU A 30 0.68 -6.15 -6.53
C LEU A 30 -0.69 -5.78 -5.95
N MET A 31 -0.72 -4.83 -5.04
CA MET A 31 -1.93 -4.24 -4.55
C MET A 31 -2.51 -3.47 -5.75
N ARG A 32 -3.82 -3.53 -5.90
CA ARG A 32 -4.52 -2.35 -6.37
C ARG A 32 -4.85 -1.53 -5.13
N PRO A 33 -4.22 -0.38 -4.94
CA PRO A 33 -4.86 0.68 -4.22
C PRO A 33 -4.90 1.87 -5.17
N ALA A 34 -6.04 2.05 -5.82
CA ALA A 34 -6.31 3.35 -6.40
C ALA A 34 -6.50 4.35 -5.22
N PRO A 35 -6.05 5.60 -5.35
CA PRO A 35 -6.46 6.62 -4.39
C PRO A 35 -7.99 6.74 -4.46
N MET A 36 -8.65 6.46 -3.34
CA MET A 36 -10.08 6.72 -3.20
C MET A 36 -10.23 8.16 -2.74
N GLY A 37 -10.98 8.98 -3.49
CA GLY A 37 -11.24 10.36 -3.11
C GLY A 37 -9.97 11.16 -2.87
N ALA A 38 -9.28 11.59 -3.93
CA ALA A 38 -8.18 12.54 -3.81
C ALA A 38 -8.72 13.93 -3.43
N PHE A 39 -8.00 14.65 -2.57
CA PHE A 39 -8.36 16.00 -2.11
C PHE A 39 -7.14 16.86 -1.79
N ALA A 40 -7.40 18.14 -1.57
CA ALA A 40 -6.40 19.11 -1.12
C ALA A 40 -6.40 19.19 0.41
N ALA A 41 -5.26 19.62 0.98
CA ALA A 41 -5.10 19.79 2.42
C ALA A 41 -6.26 20.59 3.04
N GLY A 42 -6.89 19.99 4.07
CA GLY A 42 -7.99 20.63 4.82
C GLY A 42 -9.33 20.69 4.07
N THR A 43 -9.47 20.02 2.92
CA THR A 43 -10.74 19.95 2.17
C THR A 43 -11.34 18.53 2.24
N PRO A 44 -12.69 18.41 2.18
CA PRO A 44 -13.31 17.10 2.07
C PRO A 44 -12.97 16.44 0.72
N PRO A 45 -12.97 15.09 0.65
CA PRO A 45 -12.84 14.36 -0.61
C PRO A 45 -13.83 14.85 -1.65
N VAL A 46 -13.38 14.91 -2.91
CA VAL A 46 -14.30 15.21 -4.02
C VAL A 46 -15.36 14.11 -4.09
N SER A 47 -16.64 14.50 -4.06
CA SER A 47 -17.74 13.51 -4.16
C SER A 47 -17.75 12.87 -5.55
N THR A 48 -17.88 11.55 -5.56
CA THR A 48 -17.98 10.70 -6.74
C THR A 48 -19.17 9.75 -6.61
N GLU A 49 -20.23 10.15 -5.90
CA GLU A 49 -21.39 9.30 -5.60
C GLU A 49 -22.07 8.75 -6.85
N ASP A 50 -22.04 9.52 -7.94
CA ASP A 50 -22.58 9.11 -9.23
C ASP A 50 -21.72 8.04 -9.95
N CYS A 51 -20.49 7.78 -9.48
CA CYS A 51 -19.59 6.77 -10.02
C CYS A 51 -19.81 5.42 -9.35
N THR A 52 -20.84 4.73 -9.83
CA THR A 52 -21.18 3.35 -9.52
C THR A 52 -20.50 2.39 -10.50
N VAL A 53 -20.57 1.08 -10.24
CA VAL A 53 -20.10 0.05 -11.19
C VAL A 53 -20.72 0.23 -12.58
N ARG A 54 -22.00 0.61 -12.65
CA ARG A 54 -22.73 0.81 -13.92
C ARG A 54 -22.25 2.03 -14.70
N THR A 55 -21.80 3.07 -14.01
CA THR A 55 -21.36 4.34 -14.59
C THR A 55 -19.84 4.48 -14.64
N ALA A 56 -19.09 3.45 -14.21
CA ALA A 56 -17.64 3.48 -14.09
C ALA A 56 -16.92 3.86 -15.39
N LYS A 57 -17.41 3.42 -16.54
CA LYS A 57 -16.84 3.81 -17.85
C LYS A 57 -17.04 5.30 -18.15
N GLN A 58 -18.21 5.86 -17.86
CA GLN A 58 -18.48 7.29 -18.06
C GLN A 58 -17.60 8.14 -17.14
N CYS A 59 -17.40 7.71 -15.89
CA CYS A 59 -16.49 8.36 -14.97
C CYS A 59 -15.04 8.33 -15.45
N PHE A 60 -14.62 7.24 -16.10
CA PHE A 60 -13.29 7.13 -16.69
C PHE A 60 -13.11 8.11 -17.85
N ASP A 61 -14.07 8.16 -18.77
CA ASP A 61 -14.05 9.08 -19.91
C ASP A 61 -14.04 10.56 -19.44
N GLN A 62 -14.81 10.88 -18.39
CA GLN A 62 -14.79 12.20 -17.76
C GLN A 62 -13.44 12.51 -17.11
N ALA A 63 -12.83 11.55 -16.41
CA ALA A 63 -11.51 11.72 -15.81
C ALA A 63 -10.44 12.01 -16.88
N LEU A 64 -10.45 11.25 -17.97
CA LEU A 64 -9.56 11.48 -19.11
C LEU A 64 -9.77 12.86 -19.74
N THR A 65 -11.02 13.31 -19.85
CA THR A 65 -11.34 14.63 -20.40
C THR A 65 -10.72 15.74 -19.56
N LEU A 66 -10.88 15.68 -18.23
CA LEU A 66 -10.27 16.64 -17.31
C LEU A 66 -8.72 16.64 -17.41
N LEU A 67 -8.12 15.45 -17.47
CA LEU A 67 -6.66 15.31 -17.57
C LEU A 67 -6.13 15.80 -18.93
N ALA A 68 -6.86 15.54 -20.02
CA ALA A 68 -6.50 16.01 -21.36
C ALA A 68 -6.55 17.53 -21.50
N THR A 69 -7.43 18.20 -20.75
CA THR A 69 -7.47 19.67 -20.67
C THR A 69 -6.43 20.27 -19.72
N ASN A 70 -5.47 19.47 -19.25
CA ASN A 70 -4.43 19.88 -18.29
C ASN A 70 -5.02 20.46 -16.99
N ALA A 71 -6.08 19.82 -16.47
CA ALA A 71 -6.74 20.21 -15.22
C ALA A 71 -5.72 20.39 -14.08
N GLN A 72 -5.93 21.43 -13.28
CA GLN A 72 -5.07 21.79 -12.14
C GLN A 72 -5.87 21.81 -10.83
N GLY A 73 -5.17 21.68 -9.70
CA GLY A 73 -5.75 21.80 -8.38
C GLY A 73 -6.99 20.92 -8.17
N PRO A 74 -8.15 21.47 -7.78
CA PRO A 74 -9.37 20.69 -7.50
C PRO A 74 -9.86 19.82 -8.66
N GLU A 75 -9.72 20.28 -9.91
CA GLU A 75 -10.16 19.51 -11.08
C GLU A 75 -9.28 18.28 -11.33
N ARG A 76 -7.97 18.42 -11.07
CA ARG A 76 -7.03 17.30 -11.14
C ARG A 76 -7.33 16.26 -10.06
N LEU A 77 -7.65 16.70 -8.85
CA LEU A 77 -8.05 15.83 -7.73
C LEU A 77 -9.41 15.15 -8.01
N ARG A 78 -10.33 15.86 -8.65
CA ARG A 78 -11.58 15.28 -9.15
C ARG A 78 -11.30 14.19 -10.18
N ALA A 79 -10.43 14.45 -11.15
CA ALA A 79 -10.08 13.47 -12.16
C ALA A 79 -9.45 12.21 -11.54
N LEU A 80 -8.55 12.37 -10.57
CA LEU A 80 -7.97 11.27 -9.80
C LEU A 80 -9.03 10.46 -9.05
N SER A 81 -9.98 11.13 -8.40
CA SER A 81 -11.07 10.47 -7.67
C SER A 81 -11.98 9.66 -8.59
N LEU A 82 -12.34 10.23 -9.75
CA LEU A 82 -13.13 9.55 -10.79
C LEU A 82 -12.38 8.33 -11.33
N MET A 83 -11.08 8.49 -11.62
CA MET A 83 -10.21 7.40 -12.08
C MET A 83 -10.15 6.26 -11.06
N GLY A 84 -10.04 6.59 -9.77
CA GLY A 84 -10.04 5.61 -8.69
C GLY A 84 -11.34 4.82 -8.62
N LYS A 85 -12.49 5.50 -8.63
CA LYS A 85 -13.81 4.84 -8.68
C LYS A 85 -14.02 4.01 -9.93
N SER A 86 -13.54 4.46 -11.08
CA SER A 86 -13.59 3.67 -12.30
C SER A 86 -12.79 2.38 -12.20
N CYS A 87 -11.61 2.44 -11.55
CA CYS A 87 -10.82 1.24 -11.28
C CYS A 87 -11.54 0.28 -10.30
N ASP A 88 -12.18 0.80 -9.25
CA ASP A 88 -13.03 -0.01 -8.33
C ASP A 88 -14.19 -0.67 -9.09
N GLY A 89 -14.79 0.05 -10.04
CA GLY A 89 -15.79 -0.45 -11.00
C GLY A 89 -15.23 -1.39 -12.08
N GLN A 90 -13.99 -1.85 -11.94
CA GLN A 90 -13.30 -2.81 -12.81
C GLN A 90 -13.00 -2.32 -14.24
N VAL A 91 -12.96 -1.00 -14.46
CA VAL A 91 -12.47 -0.44 -15.73
C VAL A 91 -10.96 -0.64 -15.79
N LYS A 92 -10.52 -1.60 -16.61
CA LYS A 92 -9.10 -2.00 -16.71
C LYS A 92 -8.17 -0.84 -17.05
N ASP A 93 -8.58 0.01 -17.98
CA ASP A 93 -7.78 1.14 -18.44
C ASP A 93 -7.58 2.19 -17.34
N ALA A 94 -8.59 2.40 -16.49
CA ALA A 94 -8.47 3.29 -15.33
C ALA A 94 -7.43 2.76 -14.34
N CYS A 95 -7.44 1.45 -14.06
CA CYS A 95 -6.46 0.83 -13.19
C CYS A 95 -5.04 0.91 -13.78
N SER A 96 -4.89 0.61 -15.07
CA SER A 96 -3.62 0.71 -15.79
C SER A 96 -3.08 2.13 -15.76
N TRP A 97 -3.96 3.12 -16.01
CA TRP A 97 -3.58 4.53 -15.96
C TRP A 97 -3.05 4.92 -14.59
N LEU A 98 -3.76 4.57 -13.51
CA LEU A 98 -3.33 4.84 -12.15
C LEU A 98 -1.98 4.20 -11.83
N SER A 99 -1.78 2.93 -12.17
CA SER A 99 -0.50 2.25 -11.93
C SER A 99 0.70 2.88 -12.66
N GLN A 100 0.44 3.55 -13.78
CA GLN A 100 1.49 4.16 -14.59
C GLN A 100 1.82 5.59 -14.13
N HIS A 101 0.83 6.33 -13.62
CA HIS A 101 0.95 7.77 -13.37
C HIS A 101 0.99 8.12 -11.88
N VAL A 102 0.37 7.32 -11.03
CA VAL A 102 0.33 7.55 -9.58
C VAL A 102 1.39 6.70 -8.91
N LYS A 103 2.31 7.35 -8.19
CA LYS A 103 3.19 6.65 -7.26
C LYS A 103 2.45 6.43 -5.96
N GLU A 104 2.40 5.19 -5.52
CA GLU A 104 1.75 4.77 -4.27
C GLU A 104 2.40 5.42 -3.04
N PRO A 105 1.65 5.63 -1.94
CA PRO A 105 2.21 6.07 -0.70
C PRO A 105 3.15 5.01 -0.14
N ARG A 106 4.31 5.46 0.33
CA ARG A 106 5.36 4.59 0.85
C ARG A 106 5.49 4.78 2.35
N ARG A 107 5.39 3.71 3.13
CA ARG A 107 5.69 3.75 4.56
C ARG A 107 7.15 4.14 4.79
N VAL A 108 7.40 5.14 5.63
CA VAL A 108 8.74 5.63 5.99
C VAL A 108 9.10 5.42 7.45
N ARG A 109 8.10 5.23 8.33
CA ARG A 109 8.31 4.90 9.74
C ARG A 109 7.15 4.05 10.25
N GLY A 110 7.43 3.27 11.28
CA GLY A 110 6.49 2.29 11.82
C GLY A 110 6.60 0.97 11.09
N GLY A 111 5.82 0.00 11.55
CA GLY A 111 5.92 -1.38 11.13
C GLY A 111 4.86 -2.19 11.85
N PRO A 112 4.73 -3.49 11.52
CA PRO A 112 3.96 -4.39 12.37
C PRO A 112 4.43 -4.28 13.83
N PRO A 113 3.55 -4.48 14.82
CA PRO A 113 3.91 -4.40 16.24
C PRO A 113 5.16 -5.23 16.58
N ASP A 114 6.17 -4.66 17.23
CA ASP A 114 7.40 -5.37 17.61
C ASP A 114 7.21 -6.38 18.77
N ASP A 115 5.97 -6.53 19.26
CA ASP A 115 5.64 -7.44 20.35
C ASP A 115 5.88 -8.91 19.92
N PRO A 116 6.73 -9.69 20.62
CA PRO A 116 7.04 -11.06 20.23
C PRO A 116 5.82 -11.98 20.20
N VAL A 117 4.87 -11.79 21.10
CA VAL A 117 3.63 -12.59 21.16
C VAL A 117 2.75 -12.27 19.96
N PHE A 118 2.66 -10.98 19.59
CA PHE A 118 2.00 -10.58 18.36
C PHE A 118 2.65 -11.20 17.13
N GLN A 119 3.99 -11.12 17.02
CA GLN A 119 4.72 -11.64 15.87
C GLN A 119 4.52 -13.15 15.73
N GLU A 120 4.67 -13.91 16.81
CA GLU A 120 4.45 -15.36 16.82
C GLU A 120 2.99 -15.73 16.50
N ALA A 121 2.02 -15.06 17.13
CA ALA A 121 0.60 -15.29 16.85
C ALA A 121 0.22 -14.92 15.41
N PHE A 122 0.81 -13.84 14.88
CA PHE A 122 0.59 -13.39 13.51
C PHE A 122 1.24 -14.33 12.50
N GLU A 123 2.44 -14.84 12.77
CA GLU A 123 3.13 -15.85 11.95
C GLU A 123 2.34 -17.17 11.91
N HIS A 124 2.00 -17.74 13.06
CA HIS A 124 1.19 -18.96 13.13
C HIS A 124 -0.16 -18.82 12.46
N TRP A 125 -0.77 -17.65 12.61
CA TRP A 125 -2.00 -17.35 11.90
C TRP A 125 -1.71 -17.32 10.40
N ARG A 126 -0.74 -16.55 9.89
CA ARG A 126 -0.37 -16.48 8.46
C ARG A 126 -0.13 -17.83 7.79
N GLU A 127 0.46 -18.79 8.49
CA GLU A 127 0.67 -20.17 7.99
C GLU A 127 -0.64 -20.90 7.62
N GLY A 128 -1.77 -20.47 8.19
CA GLY A 128 -3.13 -20.97 7.91
C GLY A 128 -3.72 -20.55 6.55
N ARG A 129 -3.01 -19.72 5.78
CA ARG A 129 -3.33 -19.33 4.38
C ARG A 129 -4.76 -18.80 4.16
N LYS A 130 -5.17 -17.67 4.76
CA LYS A 130 -6.31 -16.81 4.34
C LYS A 130 -6.38 -15.50 5.11
N HIS A 131 -5.28 -14.77 5.07
CA HIS A 131 -4.94 -13.84 6.14
C HIS A 131 -4.70 -12.46 5.58
N HIS A 132 -5.70 -11.60 5.74
CA HIS A 132 -5.57 -10.20 5.40
C HIS A 132 -6.46 -9.31 6.27
N VAL A 133 -5.96 -8.10 6.49
CA VAL A 133 -6.74 -6.96 6.96
C VAL A 133 -6.65 -5.87 5.91
N ARG A 134 -7.79 -5.33 5.51
CA ARG A 134 -7.91 -4.17 4.62
C ARG A 134 -8.45 -3.02 5.44
N VAL A 135 -7.65 -1.99 5.58
CA VAL A 135 -7.99 -0.78 6.32
C VAL A 135 -7.91 0.39 5.36
N THR A 136 -9.02 1.10 5.16
CA THR A 136 -9.00 2.37 4.45
C THR A 136 -8.68 3.46 5.44
N CYS A 137 -7.59 4.19 5.24
CA CYS A 137 -7.23 5.35 6.05
C CYS A 137 -7.13 6.59 5.18
N ARG A 138 -7.46 7.74 5.77
CA ARG A 138 -7.16 9.04 5.18
C ARG A 138 -5.68 9.37 5.37
N LEU A 139 -4.95 9.54 4.27
CA LEU A 139 -3.58 9.99 4.26
C LEU A 139 -3.54 11.49 3.99
N VAL A 140 -3.17 12.26 5.01
CA VAL A 140 -3.08 13.73 4.95
C VAL A 140 -1.63 14.22 5.05
N GLN A 141 -1.42 15.52 4.85
CA GLN A 141 -0.13 16.17 5.01
C GLN A 141 0.54 15.79 6.34
N GLY A 142 1.83 15.46 6.27
CA GLY A 142 2.57 14.87 7.39
C GLY A 142 2.55 13.34 7.42
N GLY A 143 1.77 12.70 6.55
CA GLY A 143 1.86 11.25 6.31
C GLY A 143 1.25 10.40 7.41
N VAL A 144 0.42 11.00 8.27
CA VAL A 144 -0.23 10.31 9.38
C VAL A 144 -1.55 9.74 8.91
N PRO A 145 -1.79 8.43 9.03
CA PRO A 145 -3.11 7.86 8.77
C PRO A 145 -4.15 8.39 9.76
N GLN A 146 -5.27 8.88 9.25
CA GLN A 146 -6.42 9.35 10.02
C GLN A 146 -7.67 8.60 9.57
N GLN A 147 -8.75 8.65 10.39
CA GLN A 147 -10.07 8.11 10.01
C GLN A 147 -10.00 6.69 9.41
N CYS A 148 -9.23 5.81 10.06
CA CYS A 148 -9.02 4.45 9.57
C CYS A 148 -10.26 3.57 9.81
N GLU A 149 -10.79 2.99 8.73
CA GLU A 149 -11.94 2.10 8.74
C GLU A 149 -11.54 0.71 8.25
N VAL A 150 -11.87 -0.33 9.04
CA VAL A 150 -11.70 -1.71 8.62
C VAL A 150 -12.74 -2.05 7.55
N ARG A 151 -12.28 -2.41 6.36
CA ARG A 151 -13.13 -2.88 5.25
C ARG A 151 -13.32 -4.39 5.28
N GLU A 152 -12.25 -5.10 5.64
CA GLU A 152 -12.22 -6.55 5.65
C GLU A 152 -11.17 -7.00 6.65
N ALA A 153 -11.49 -7.95 7.53
CA ALA A 153 -10.53 -8.50 8.48
C ALA A 153 -10.84 -9.96 8.73
N THR A 154 -9.79 -10.77 8.77
CA THR A 154 -9.84 -12.18 9.16
C THR A 154 -9.14 -12.43 10.50
N LEU A 155 -8.45 -11.41 11.04
CA LEU A 155 -7.71 -11.50 12.31
C LEU A 155 -8.67 -11.62 13.51
N PRO A 156 -8.28 -12.36 14.55
CA PRO A 156 -8.89 -12.26 15.88
C PRO A 156 -8.91 -10.81 16.38
N PRO A 157 -9.88 -10.41 17.22
CA PRO A 157 -10.04 -9.04 17.70
C PRO A 157 -8.76 -8.43 18.31
N ASP A 158 -8.02 -9.21 19.11
CA ASP A 158 -6.80 -8.72 19.77
C ASP A 158 -5.68 -8.42 18.76
N LEU A 159 -5.47 -9.30 17.79
CA LEU A 159 -4.50 -9.08 16.72
C LEU A 159 -4.94 -7.96 15.77
N LEU A 160 -6.24 -7.83 15.51
CA LEU A 160 -6.78 -6.72 14.72
C LEU A 160 -6.55 -5.37 15.40
N ALA A 161 -6.78 -5.27 16.71
CA ALA A 161 -6.55 -4.06 17.47
C ALA A 161 -5.07 -3.64 17.43
N GLN A 162 -4.15 -4.60 17.58
CA GLN A 162 -2.71 -4.34 17.49
C GLN A 162 -2.26 -3.96 16.06
N ALA A 163 -2.80 -4.61 15.03
CA ALA A 163 -2.55 -4.27 13.64
C ALA A 163 -2.99 -2.83 13.32
N LEU A 164 -4.20 -2.44 13.78
CA LEU A 164 -4.74 -1.08 13.63
C LEU A 164 -3.89 -0.04 14.36
N ALA A 165 -3.48 -0.33 15.60
CA ALA A 165 -2.60 0.55 16.37
C ALA A 165 -1.28 0.79 15.62
N SER A 166 -0.71 -0.26 15.00
CA SER A 166 0.54 -0.10 14.22
C SER A 166 0.35 0.72 12.95
N ILE A 167 -0.80 0.59 12.26
CA ILE A 167 -1.15 1.45 11.12
C ILE A 167 -1.22 2.91 11.57
N GLN A 168 -1.97 3.19 12.63
CA GLN A 168 -2.14 4.56 13.16
C GLN A 168 -0.83 5.17 13.67
N ALA A 169 0.09 4.35 14.18
CA ALA A 169 1.43 4.77 14.60
C ALA A 169 2.41 4.97 13.43
N SER A 170 2.08 4.49 12.23
CA SER A 170 2.96 4.56 11.06
C SER A 170 3.00 5.97 10.44
N ARG A 171 4.00 6.19 9.59
CA ARG A 171 4.14 7.40 8.76
C ARG A 171 4.38 7.01 7.31
N TYR A 172 3.74 7.75 6.40
CA TYR A 172 3.77 7.52 4.97
C TYR A 172 4.25 8.76 4.22
N VAL A 173 5.03 8.56 3.17
CA VAL A 173 5.11 9.56 2.09
C VAL A 173 3.79 9.47 1.33
N LEU A 174 3.19 10.63 1.08
CA LEU A 174 1.92 10.73 0.34
C LEU A 174 2.08 10.19 -1.09
N PRO A 175 0.98 9.72 -1.71
CA PRO A 175 1.02 9.40 -3.12
C PRO A 175 1.33 10.66 -3.95
N THR A 176 1.93 10.46 -5.11
CA THR A 176 2.27 11.58 -6.01
C THR A 176 1.77 11.33 -7.42
N LEU A 177 1.29 12.40 -8.06
CA LEU A 177 1.02 12.44 -9.50
C LEU A 177 1.96 13.49 -10.12
N ASP A 178 2.75 13.10 -11.12
CA ASP A 178 3.78 13.95 -11.75
C ASP A 178 4.76 14.60 -10.75
N GLY A 179 5.03 13.91 -9.63
CA GLY A 179 5.90 14.40 -8.56
C GLY A 179 5.24 15.31 -7.52
N GLU A 180 3.98 15.69 -7.71
CA GLU A 180 3.23 16.49 -6.74
C GLU A 180 2.46 15.59 -5.77
N PRO A 181 2.65 15.75 -4.44
CA PRO A 181 1.94 14.97 -3.45
C PRO A 181 0.48 15.42 -3.32
N PHE A 182 -0.41 14.47 -3.05
CA PHE A 182 -1.82 14.76 -2.78
C PHE A 182 -2.35 13.94 -1.60
N GLU A 183 -3.41 14.43 -0.97
CA GLU A 183 -4.12 13.71 0.10
C GLU A 183 -5.18 12.80 -0.51
N CYS A 184 -5.41 11.64 0.10
CA CYS A 184 -6.42 10.69 -0.37
C CYS A 184 -6.87 9.74 0.73
N ASP A 185 -8.00 9.08 0.53
CA ASP A 185 -8.30 7.85 1.24
C ASP A 185 -7.56 6.68 0.54
N TRP A 186 -6.79 5.91 1.31
CA TRP A 186 -5.96 4.83 0.81
C TRP A 186 -6.24 3.52 1.55
N THR A 187 -6.36 2.43 0.81
CA THR A 187 -6.53 1.11 1.41
C THR A 187 -5.17 0.46 1.67
N ILE A 188 -4.82 0.31 2.94
CA ILE A 188 -3.65 -0.41 3.42
C ILE A 188 -4.05 -1.87 3.61
N VAL A 189 -3.31 -2.78 2.99
CA VAL A 189 -3.51 -4.22 3.16
C VAL A 189 -2.36 -4.78 3.98
N ILE A 190 -2.69 -5.44 5.09
CA ILE A 190 -1.75 -6.26 5.87
C ILE A 190 -2.02 -7.71 5.49
N LYS A 191 -0.99 -8.43 5.06
CA LYS A 191 -1.01 -9.86 4.72
C LYS A 191 0.10 -10.57 5.46
#